data_AF-A0A2G8LG61-F1
#
_entry.id   AF-A0A2G8LG61-F1
#
_cell.length_a   1.000
_cell.length_b   1.000
_cell.length_c   1.000
_cell.angle_alpha   90.00
_cell.angle_beta   90.00
_cell.angle_gamma   90.00
#
_symmetry.space_group_name_H-M   'P 1'
#
loop_
_entity.id
_entity.type
_entity.pdbx_description
1 polymer ?
#
loop_
_entity_poly.entity_id
_entity_poly.type
_entity_poly.pdbx_seq_one_letter_code
_entity_poly.pdbx_strand_id
1 'polypeptide(L)'
;MVSSKDGYQAIVNAIAQDIKNQRRYRQNGSRHMKMKKTLNDWRPNPNSTENRQTTTARTSRPVWRIWLPIKLAVGATESVRHSKAKESKGKNGVKYNAAKLHEKGVILEIEGLKSPSDFKNVMFEINPSDKAGVFIVAAKFLGVRMDSVDLVFQDLLQLQYEGIAVTTMFGRAKINVNLLIYLLNKKFYGK
;
A
#
# COMPACT_ATOMS: atom_id res chain seq x y z
N MET A 1 15.96 47.89 50.63
CA MET A 1 16.78 49.11 50.79
C MET A 1 18.14 48.82 50.17
N VAL A 2 18.56 49.61 49.18
CA VAL A 2 19.86 49.44 48.51
C VAL A 2 20.89 50.23 49.30
N SER A 3 21.86 49.54 49.91
CA SER A 3 22.94 50.17 50.67
C SER A 3 24.13 50.44 49.75
N SER A 4 24.66 51.68 49.76
CA SER A 4 25.87 52.05 49.01
C SER A 4 27.12 51.29 49.47
N LYS A 5 27.06 50.58 50.60
CA LYS A 5 28.15 49.77 51.17
C LYS A 5 28.33 48.42 50.44
N ASP A 6 27.30 47.92 49.78
CA ASP A 6 27.33 46.63 49.07
C ASP A 6 27.75 46.76 47.60
N GLY A 7 28.37 47.89 47.23
CA GLY A 7 28.91 48.12 45.89
C GLY A 7 27.88 48.01 44.75
N TYR A 8 26.60 48.27 45.05
CA TYR A 8 25.49 48.12 44.11
C TYR A 8 25.30 46.70 43.55
N GLN A 9 25.89 45.68 44.19
CA GLN A 9 25.81 44.27 43.76
C GLN A 9 24.37 43.76 43.62
N ALA A 10 23.45 44.23 44.48
CA ALA A 10 22.04 43.88 44.38
C ALA A 10 21.39 44.37 43.06
N ILE A 11 21.77 45.57 42.60
CA ILE A 11 21.29 46.13 41.33
C ILE A 11 21.94 45.42 40.15
N VAL A 12 23.24 45.14 40.23
CA VAL A 12 23.97 44.39 39.18
C VAL A 12 23.38 42.98 39.03
N ASN A 13 23.08 42.30 40.13
CA ASN A 13 22.43 40.98 40.10
C ASN A 13 20.99 41.05 39.56
N ALA A 14 20.23 42.10 39.89
CA ALA A 14 18.90 42.30 39.33
C ALA A 14 18.94 42.53 37.80
N ILE A 15 19.90 43.34 37.32
CA ILE A 15 20.11 43.59 35.88
C ILE A 15 20.56 42.29 35.18
N ALA A 16 21.47 41.52 35.79
CA ALA A 16 21.94 40.26 35.24
C ALA A 16 20.80 39.22 35.15
N GLN A 17 19.92 39.16 36.15
CA GLN A 17 18.73 38.30 36.11
C GLN A 17 17.74 38.75 35.03
N ASP A 18 17.55 40.05 34.85
CA ASP A 18 16.64 40.60 33.84
C ASP A 18 17.14 40.29 32.42
N ILE A 19 18.42 40.50 32.13
CA ILE A 19 19.05 40.15 30.84
C ILE A 19 18.92 38.65 30.55
N LYS A 20 19.11 37.80 31.56
CA LYS A 20 18.96 36.34 31.45
C LYS A 20 17.51 35.94 31.14
N ASN A 21 16.54 36.60 31.75
CA ASN A 21 15.12 36.33 31.53
C ASN A 21 14.59 36.93 30.22
N GLN A 22 15.15 38.03 29.73
CA GLN A 22 14.77 38.69 28.48
C GLN A 22 14.97 37.78 27.26
N ARG A 23 16.03 36.96 27.26
CA ARG A 23 16.28 35.96 26.20
C ARG A 23 15.24 34.84 26.20
N ARG A 24 14.81 34.38 27.38
CA ARG A 24 13.72 33.40 27.53
C ARG A 24 12.38 33.97 27.06
N TYR A 25 12.09 35.24 27.37
CA TYR A 25 10.86 35.90 26.93
C TYR A 25 10.78 36.05 25.40
N ARG A 26 11.90 36.39 24.74
CA ARG A 26 11.98 36.48 23.27
C ARG A 26 11.80 35.12 22.57
N GLN A 27 12.39 34.05 23.12
CA GLN A 27 12.21 32.70 22.59
C GLN A 27 10.76 32.21 22.75
N ASN A 28 10.16 32.44 23.93
CA ASN A 28 8.78 32.02 24.18
C ASN A 28 7.76 32.86 23.41
N GLY A 29 7.95 34.18 23.27
CA GLY A 29 7.07 35.04 22.46
C GLY A 29 7.07 34.67 20.97
N SER A 30 8.24 34.34 20.43
CA SER A 30 8.38 33.88 19.04
C SER A 30 7.69 32.53 18.81
N ARG A 31 7.69 31.64 19.81
CA ARG A 31 7.04 30.33 19.73
C ARG A 31 5.52 30.46 19.80
N HIS A 32 4.98 31.30 20.67
CA HIS A 32 3.54 31.58 20.74
C HIS A 32 3.01 32.27 19.48
N MET A 33 3.76 33.22 18.89
CA MET A 33 3.36 33.84 17.61
C MET A 33 3.37 32.85 16.45
N LYS A 34 4.38 31.98 16.35
CA LYS A 34 4.43 30.94 15.32
C LYS A 34 3.28 29.94 15.47
N MET A 35 2.95 29.55 16.70
CA MET A 35 1.84 28.63 16.99
C MET A 35 0.47 29.24 16.67
N LYS A 36 0.27 30.54 16.92
CA LYS A 36 -0.94 31.28 16.51
C LYS A 36 -1.03 31.44 14.99
N LYS A 37 0.10 31.64 14.29
CA LYS A 37 0.12 31.67 12.81
C LYS A 37 -0.24 30.31 12.22
N THR A 38 0.34 29.21 12.71
CA THR A 38 -0.03 27.85 12.26
C THR A 38 -1.49 27.50 12.57
N LEU A 39 -2.06 28.01 13.67
CA LEU A 39 -3.47 27.79 14.00
C LEU A 39 -4.42 28.57 13.07
N ASN A 40 -4.05 29.79 12.66
CA ASN A 40 -4.81 30.57 11.69
C ASN A 40 -4.66 30.00 10.26
N ASP A 41 -3.50 29.48 9.89
CA ASP A 41 -3.30 28.81 8.59
C ASP A 41 -4.07 27.48 8.48
N TRP A 42 -4.33 26.81 9.62
CA TRP A 42 -5.16 25.59 9.68
C TRP A 42 -6.65 25.85 9.75
N ARG A 43 -7.11 27.08 10.00
CA ARG A 43 -8.54 27.39 9.92
C ARG A 43 -8.99 27.32 8.47
N PRO A 44 -9.88 26.40 8.09
CA PRO A 44 -10.39 26.33 6.73
C PRO A 44 -11.11 27.64 6.41
N ASN A 45 -10.65 28.32 5.36
CA ASN A 45 -11.20 29.58 4.90
C ASN A 45 -12.69 29.35 4.49
N PRO A 46 -13.67 30.05 5.11
CA PRO A 46 -15.09 29.86 4.79
C PRO A 46 -15.42 30.22 3.32
N ASN A 47 -14.54 30.96 2.65
CA ASN A 47 -14.70 31.32 1.24
C ASN A 47 -14.10 30.27 0.27
N SER A 48 -13.50 29.18 0.79
CA SER A 48 -13.04 28.05 -0.02
C SER A 48 -14.10 26.94 -0.17
N THR A 49 -15.19 27.00 0.61
CA THR A 49 -16.30 26.06 0.52
C THR A 49 -17.35 26.43 -0.52
N GLU A 50 -17.36 27.67 -1.01
CA GLU A 50 -18.33 28.12 -2.01
C GLU A 50 -17.95 27.71 -3.45
N ASN A 51 -16.65 27.50 -3.73
CA ASN A 51 -16.20 26.92 -5.00
C ASN A 51 -16.23 25.39 -5.04
N ARG A 52 -16.74 24.73 -3.99
CA ARG A 52 -16.86 23.27 -3.91
C ARG A 52 -18.25 22.75 -4.25
N GLN A 53 -19.24 23.64 -4.39
CA GLN A 53 -20.63 23.27 -4.71
C GLN A 53 -20.96 23.31 -6.22
N THR A 54 -20.11 23.89 -7.08
CA THR A 54 -20.35 23.91 -8.53
C THR A 54 -19.69 22.75 -9.30
N THR A 55 -18.92 21.89 -8.62
CA THR A 55 -18.23 20.73 -9.23
C THR A 55 -18.86 19.37 -8.88
N THR A 56 -19.89 19.32 -8.03
CA THR A 56 -20.62 18.07 -7.72
C THR A 56 -21.96 17.96 -8.46
N ALA A 57 -22.41 19.01 -9.15
CA ALA A 57 -23.65 19.01 -9.94
C ALA A 57 -23.45 18.80 -11.46
N ARG A 58 -22.23 18.48 -11.91
CA ARG A 58 -21.93 18.29 -13.36
C ARG A 58 -21.40 16.91 -13.75
N THR A 59 -21.34 15.98 -12.81
CA THR A 59 -20.73 14.65 -13.03
C THR A 59 -21.71 13.54 -12.73
N SER A 60 -22.89 13.61 -13.35
CA SER A 60 -23.75 12.45 -13.59
C SER A 60 -23.93 12.32 -15.09
N ARG A 61 -22.81 12.11 -15.80
CA ARG A 61 -22.84 11.70 -17.19
C ARG A 61 -22.90 10.17 -17.21
N PRO A 62 -23.96 9.55 -17.76
CA PRO A 62 -24.05 8.10 -17.80
C PRO A 62 -22.88 7.49 -18.58
N VAL A 63 -22.21 6.50 -18.00
CA VAL A 63 -21.04 5.79 -18.54
C VAL A 63 -21.30 5.18 -19.93
N TRP A 64 -22.55 4.89 -20.27
CA TRP A 64 -22.93 4.31 -21.56
C TRP A 64 -22.75 5.25 -22.77
N ARG A 65 -22.70 6.58 -22.60
CA ARG A 65 -22.40 7.53 -23.69
C ARG A 65 -20.92 7.58 -24.09
N ILE A 66 -20.02 7.06 -23.25
CA ILE A 66 -18.59 6.97 -23.54
C ILE A 66 -18.27 5.67 -24.31
N TRP A 67 -19.11 4.64 -24.17
CA TRP A 67 -18.91 3.34 -24.80
C TRP A 67 -19.36 3.26 -26.28
N LEU A 68 -20.22 4.18 -26.74
CA LEU A 68 -20.71 4.16 -28.12
C LEU A 68 -19.70 4.69 -29.17
N PRO A 69 -18.93 5.77 -28.94
CA PRO A 69 -17.93 6.22 -29.92
C PRO A 69 -16.64 5.37 -29.93
N ILE A 70 -16.31 4.65 -28.86
CA ILE A 70 -15.10 3.82 -28.79
C ILE A 70 -15.20 2.59 -29.71
N LYS A 71 -16.39 2.03 -29.94
CA LYS A 71 -16.55 0.93 -30.91
C LYS A 71 -16.48 1.37 -32.38
N LEU A 72 -16.70 2.65 -32.69
CA LEU A 72 -16.61 3.19 -34.05
C LEU A 72 -15.23 3.75 -34.38
N ALA A 73 -14.44 4.19 -33.39
CA ALA A 73 -13.08 4.70 -33.60
C ALA A 73 -11.98 3.61 -33.65
N VAL A 74 -12.24 2.40 -33.11
CA VAL A 74 -11.27 1.28 -33.13
C VAL A 74 -11.14 0.65 -34.54
N GLY A 75 -11.92 1.09 -35.52
CA GLY A 75 -11.80 0.68 -36.93
C GLY A 75 -10.69 1.39 -37.71
N ALA A 76 -10.06 2.45 -37.19
CA ALA A 76 -9.03 3.17 -37.91
C ALA A 76 -8.12 3.93 -36.94
N THR A 77 -6.93 3.40 -36.65
CA THR A 77 -5.66 4.14 -36.60
C THR A 77 -4.53 3.21 -36.17
N GLU A 78 -3.48 3.22 -36.97
CA GLU A 78 -2.25 2.48 -36.83
C GLU A 78 -1.43 2.85 -35.58
N SER A 79 -0.63 1.89 -35.14
CA SER A 79 0.63 2.03 -34.41
C SER A 79 0.65 2.93 -33.17
N VAL A 80 0.33 2.33 -32.02
CA VAL A 80 0.99 2.71 -30.76
C VAL A 80 1.58 1.45 -30.15
N ARG A 81 2.91 1.37 -30.23
CA ARG A 81 3.72 0.33 -29.58
C ARG A 81 3.46 0.42 -28.07
N HIS A 82 2.59 -0.44 -27.56
CA HIS A 82 2.59 -0.77 -26.16
C HIS A 82 3.98 -1.31 -25.82
N SER A 83 4.66 -0.59 -24.93
CA SER A 83 5.87 -1.06 -24.27
C SER A 83 5.60 -2.45 -23.71
N LYS A 84 6.07 -3.48 -24.42
CA LYS A 84 6.32 -4.80 -23.87
C LYS A 84 7.11 -4.56 -22.59
N ALA A 85 6.45 -4.67 -21.44
CA ALA A 85 7.13 -4.93 -20.20
C ALA A 85 8.08 -6.09 -20.53
N LYS A 86 9.38 -5.81 -20.43
CA LYS A 86 10.44 -6.79 -20.68
C LYS A 86 10.04 -8.05 -19.93
N GLU A 87 9.59 -9.04 -20.69
CA GLU A 87 9.46 -10.41 -20.23
C GLU A 87 10.85 -10.77 -19.76
N SER A 88 11.03 -10.77 -18.44
CA SER A 88 12.26 -11.16 -17.78
C SER A 88 12.43 -12.66 -18.01
N LYS A 89 12.88 -12.99 -19.24
CA LYS A 89 13.55 -14.23 -19.57
C LYS A 89 14.69 -14.39 -18.56
N GLY A 90 14.47 -15.19 -17.52
CA GLY A 90 15.51 -15.47 -16.53
C GLY A 90 15.05 -15.85 -15.14
N LYS A 91 13.76 -15.79 -14.81
CA LYS A 91 13.27 -16.30 -13.51
C LYS A 91 12.25 -17.39 -13.77
N ASN A 92 12.64 -18.64 -13.49
CA ASN A 92 11.86 -19.84 -13.77
C ASN A 92 10.55 -19.85 -12.97
N GLY A 93 9.54 -19.18 -13.50
CA GLY A 93 8.18 -19.21 -12.99
C GLY A 93 7.65 -20.63 -12.96
N VAL A 94 7.09 -21.04 -11.84
CA VAL A 94 6.52 -22.38 -11.70
C VAL A 94 5.02 -22.31 -11.88
N LYS A 95 4.49 -23.16 -12.77
CA LYS A 95 3.06 -23.24 -13.05
C LYS A 95 2.48 -24.47 -12.39
N TYR A 96 1.35 -24.28 -11.70
CA TYR A 96 0.62 -25.35 -11.05
C TYR A 96 -0.84 -25.31 -11.44
N ASN A 97 -1.38 -26.49 -11.76
CA ASN A 97 -2.83 -26.66 -11.89
C ASN A 97 -3.45 -26.64 -10.48
N ALA A 98 -4.60 -25.99 -10.31
CA ALA A 98 -5.26 -25.92 -9.01
C ALA A 98 -5.65 -27.31 -8.50
N ALA A 99 -6.05 -28.22 -9.39
CA ALA A 99 -6.31 -29.62 -9.03
C ALA A 99 -5.10 -30.28 -8.34
N LYS A 100 -3.88 -30.06 -8.84
CA LYS A 100 -2.65 -30.60 -8.24
C LYS A 100 -2.30 -29.95 -6.90
N LEU A 101 -2.62 -28.67 -6.73
CA LEU A 101 -2.42 -27.98 -5.46
C LEU A 101 -3.44 -28.43 -4.41
N HIS A 102 -4.66 -28.74 -4.84
CA HIS A 102 -5.70 -29.30 -4.01
C HIS A 102 -5.38 -30.73 -3.56
N GLU A 103 -4.89 -31.60 -4.45
CA GLU A 103 -4.40 -32.94 -4.11
C GLU A 103 -3.26 -32.90 -3.08
N LYS A 104 -2.40 -31.88 -3.14
CA LYS A 104 -1.32 -31.66 -2.17
C LYS A 104 -1.80 -31.02 -0.86
N GLY A 105 -3.07 -30.65 -0.75
CA GLY A 105 -3.64 -29.94 0.39
C GLY A 105 -3.21 -28.48 0.53
N VAL A 106 -2.49 -27.93 -0.46
CA VAL A 106 -2.06 -26.51 -0.46
C VAL A 106 -3.29 -25.62 -0.61
N ILE A 107 -4.17 -25.95 -1.55
CA ILE A 107 -5.47 -25.27 -1.71
C ILE A 107 -6.52 -26.16 -1.04
N LEU A 108 -7.34 -25.57 -0.18
CA LEU A 108 -8.45 -26.25 0.47
C LEU A 108 -9.73 -26.05 -0.33
N GLU A 109 -10.09 -24.80 -0.58
CA GLU A 109 -11.34 -24.45 -1.26
C GLU A 109 -11.13 -23.20 -2.12
N ILE A 110 -11.90 -23.07 -3.20
CA ILE A 110 -11.96 -21.84 -4.00
C ILE A 110 -13.43 -21.43 -4.10
N GLU A 111 -13.76 -20.28 -3.55
CA GLU A 111 -15.10 -19.71 -3.60
C GLU A 111 -15.50 -19.39 -5.05
N GLY A 112 -16.67 -19.90 -5.46
CA GLY A 112 -17.19 -19.79 -6.83
C GLY A 112 -16.96 -21.02 -7.71
N LEU A 113 -16.08 -21.95 -7.31
CA LEU A 113 -15.85 -23.21 -8.02
C LEU A 113 -16.28 -24.39 -7.14
N LYS A 114 -17.49 -24.91 -7.39
CA LYS A 114 -18.10 -25.98 -6.57
C LYS A 114 -17.77 -27.38 -7.10
N SER A 115 -17.34 -27.49 -8.35
CA SER A 115 -17.09 -28.79 -8.98
C SER A 115 -15.58 -29.09 -9.07
N PRO A 116 -15.13 -30.31 -8.72
CA PRO A 116 -13.71 -30.71 -8.85
C PRO A 116 -13.16 -30.58 -10.28
N SER A 117 -14.04 -30.65 -11.28
CA SER A 117 -13.71 -30.42 -12.69
C SER A 117 -13.22 -29.01 -12.97
N ASP A 118 -13.72 -28.01 -12.24
CA ASP A 118 -13.37 -26.61 -12.46
C ASP A 118 -11.94 -26.29 -12.01
N PHE A 119 -11.44 -27.02 -11.01
CA PHE A 119 -10.06 -26.91 -10.55
C PHE A 119 -9.05 -27.26 -11.64
N LYS A 120 -9.43 -28.05 -12.66
CA LYS A 120 -8.53 -28.37 -13.79
C LYS A 120 -8.34 -27.18 -14.74
N ASN A 121 -9.30 -26.25 -14.73
CA ASN A 121 -9.33 -25.07 -15.59
C ASN A 121 -8.61 -23.86 -14.97
N VAL A 122 -8.19 -23.97 -13.71
CA VAL A 122 -7.47 -22.92 -12.97
C VAL A 122 -5.97 -23.25 -12.95
N MET A 123 -5.14 -22.31 -13.38
CA MET A 123 -3.68 -22.41 -13.33
C MET A 123 -3.10 -21.26 -12.51
N PHE A 124 -2.23 -21.57 -11.56
CA PHE A 124 -1.46 -20.61 -10.79
C PHE A 124 -0.04 -20.53 -11.33
N GLU A 125 0.42 -19.33 -11.65
CA GLU A 125 1.80 -19.04 -12.04
C GLU A 125 2.49 -18.30 -10.91
N ILE A 126 3.52 -18.92 -10.32
CA ILE A 126 4.31 -18.34 -9.22
C ILE A 126 5.66 -17.91 -9.80
N ASN A 127 5.92 -16.61 -9.79
CA ASN A 127 7.16 -16.02 -10.29
C ASN A 127 7.91 -15.34 -9.15
N PRO A 128 9.22 -15.55 -8.98
CA PRO A 128 9.99 -14.79 -7.99
C PRO A 128 10.17 -13.35 -8.48
N SER A 129 10.01 -12.39 -7.58
CA SER A 129 10.20 -10.97 -7.86
C SER A 129 11.70 -10.61 -7.86
N ASP A 130 12.00 -9.33 -8.06
CA ASP A 130 13.35 -8.78 -7.93
C ASP A 130 13.81 -8.66 -6.48
N LYS A 131 12.86 -8.55 -5.55
CA LYS A 131 13.13 -8.53 -4.11
C LYS A 131 13.17 -9.95 -3.56
N ALA A 132 14.19 -10.26 -2.76
CA ALA A 132 14.32 -11.54 -2.08
C ALA A 132 13.13 -11.75 -1.14
N GLY A 133 12.52 -12.94 -1.21
CA GLY A 133 11.37 -13.29 -0.38
C GLY A 133 10.03 -12.70 -0.85
N VAL A 134 9.97 -12.06 -2.02
CA VAL A 134 8.70 -11.62 -2.63
C VAL A 134 8.39 -12.45 -3.88
N PHE A 135 7.19 -13.02 -3.92
CA PHE A 135 6.71 -13.86 -5.02
C PHE A 135 5.45 -13.26 -5.61
N ILE A 136 5.39 -13.18 -6.94
CA ILE A 136 4.21 -12.73 -7.67
C ILE A 136 3.43 -13.98 -8.07
N VAL A 137 2.23 -14.16 -7.50
CA VAL A 137 1.32 -15.27 -7.83
C VAL A 137 0.18 -14.75 -8.68
N ALA A 138 0.13 -15.21 -9.91
CA ALA A 138 -0.94 -14.89 -10.85
C ALA A 138 -1.85 -16.11 -11.07
N ALA A 139 -3.15 -15.91 -10.97
CA ALA A 139 -4.14 -16.92 -11.31
C ALA A 139 -4.63 -16.72 -12.76
N LYS A 140 -4.77 -17.83 -13.48
CA LYS A 140 -5.37 -17.90 -14.81
C LYS A 140 -6.54 -18.87 -14.77
N PHE A 141 -7.67 -18.47 -15.31
CA PHE A 141 -8.82 -19.35 -15.50
C PHE A 141 -9.09 -19.47 -17.00
N LEU A 142 -9.07 -20.69 -17.53
CA LEU A 142 -9.25 -20.95 -18.97
C LEU A 142 -8.34 -20.10 -19.88
N GLY A 143 -7.10 -19.84 -19.43
CA GLY A 143 -6.12 -19.02 -20.16
C GLY A 143 -6.26 -17.51 -19.96
N VAL A 144 -7.36 -17.02 -19.37
CA VAL A 144 -7.55 -15.61 -19.03
C VAL A 144 -6.87 -15.32 -17.70
N ARG A 145 -5.99 -14.30 -17.66
CA ARG A 145 -5.39 -13.80 -16.41
C ARG A 145 -6.48 -13.15 -15.58
N MET A 146 -6.65 -13.62 -14.35
CA MET A 146 -7.60 -13.06 -13.39
C MET A 146 -6.85 -12.07 -12.50
N ASP A 147 -6.47 -12.53 -11.30
CA ASP A 147 -5.81 -11.71 -10.30
C ASP A 147 -4.33 -12.07 -10.16
N SER A 148 -3.55 -11.08 -9.74
CA SER A 148 -2.15 -11.23 -9.36
C SER A 148 -1.96 -10.65 -7.97
N VAL A 149 -1.31 -11.40 -7.08
CA VAL A 149 -1.04 -11.00 -5.70
C VAL A 149 0.45 -11.16 -5.43
N ASP A 150 1.01 -10.15 -4.76
CA ASP A 150 2.38 -10.21 -4.26
C ASP A 150 2.38 -10.88 -2.89
N LEU A 151 3.09 -11.99 -2.78
CA LEU A 151 3.29 -12.74 -1.56
C LEU A 151 4.65 -12.43 -0.98
N VAL A 152 4.64 -11.89 0.23
CA VAL A 152 5.84 -11.70 1.04
C VAL A 152 6.03 -12.95 1.91
N PHE A 153 7.18 -13.61 1.77
CA PHE A 153 7.48 -14.84 2.49
C PHE A 153 7.55 -14.63 4.01
N GLN A 154 8.01 -13.46 4.45
CA GLN A 154 8.03 -13.08 5.86
C GLN A 154 6.63 -13.08 6.49
N ASP A 155 5.63 -12.57 5.78
CA ASP A 155 4.24 -12.53 6.27
C ASP A 155 3.68 -13.95 6.42
N LEU A 156 4.04 -14.88 5.53
CA LEU A 156 3.67 -16.29 5.65
C LEU A 156 4.28 -16.94 6.90
N LEU A 157 5.55 -16.63 7.20
CA LEU A 157 6.22 -17.13 8.43
C LEU A 157 5.58 -16.55 9.69
N GLN A 158 5.16 -15.29 9.65
CA GLN A 158 4.44 -14.67 10.76
C GLN A 158 3.09 -15.34 11.00
N LEU A 159 2.30 -15.59 9.94
CA LEU A 159 1.03 -16.33 10.05
C LEU A 159 1.25 -17.72 10.66
N GLN A 160 2.32 -18.41 10.28
CA GLN A 160 2.69 -19.69 10.87
C GLN A 160 3.02 -19.57 12.37
N TYR A 161 3.79 -18.55 12.76
CA TYR A 161 4.14 -18.30 14.16
C TYR A 161 2.91 -18.01 15.04
N GLU A 162 1.96 -17.26 14.50
CA GLU A 162 0.68 -16.96 15.14
C GLU A 162 -0.27 -18.18 15.21
N GLY A 163 0.10 -19.30 14.59
CA GLY A 163 -0.71 -20.52 14.56
C GLY A 163 -1.84 -20.49 13.53
N ILE A 164 -1.83 -19.54 12.60
CA ILE A 164 -2.83 -19.42 11.54
C ILE A 164 -2.48 -20.41 10.42
N ALA A 165 -3.14 -21.57 10.43
CA ALA A 165 -2.90 -22.62 9.46
C ALA A 165 -3.52 -22.35 8.07
N VAL A 166 -4.56 -21.50 7.99
CA VAL A 166 -5.33 -21.25 6.77
C VAL A 166 -5.43 -19.75 6.51
N THR A 167 -5.11 -19.34 5.28
CA THR A 167 -5.24 -17.96 4.81
C THR A 167 -6.09 -17.89 3.55
N THR A 168 -6.66 -16.73 3.27
CA THR A 168 -7.45 -16.50 2.05
C THR A 168 -6.64 -15.69 1.05
N MET A 169 -6.40 -16.25 -0.13
CA MET A 169 -5.78 -15.56 -1.25
C MET A 169 -6.80 -15.19 -2.32
N PHE A 170 -6.54 -14.10 -3.04
CA PHE A 170 -7.44 -13.57 -4.08
C PHE A 170 -8.88 -13.30 -3.58
N GLY A 171 -9.06 -13.15 -2.26
CA GLY A 171 -10.36 -13.00 -1.61
C GLY A 171 -11.33 -14.16 -1.80
N ARG A 172 -10.87 -15.31 -2.33
CA ARG A 172 -11.74 -16.44 -2.70
C ARG A 172 -11.11 -17.81 -2.45
N ALA A 173 -9.79 -17.94 -2.50
CA ALA A 173 -9.10 -19.22 -2.36
C ALA A 173 -8.57 -19.41 -0.94
N LYS A 174 -9.04 -20.43 -0.23
CA LYS A 174 -8.49 -20.85 1.06
C LYS A 174 -7.26 -21.72 0.84
N ILE A 175 -6.15 -21.35 1.47
CA ILE A 175 -4.84 -21.96 1.28
C ILE A 175 -4.23 -22.32 2.64
N ASN A 176 -3.61 -23.50 2.72
CA ASN A 176 -2.84 -23.92 3.87
C ASN A 176 -1.47 -23.25 3.87
N VAL A 177 -1.18 -22.46 4.91
CA VAL A 177 0.05 -21.66 5.05
C VAL A 177 1.29 -22.56 5.12
N ASN A 178 1.25 -23.62 5.94
CA ASN A 178 2.40 -24.51 6.14
C ASN A 178 2.79 -25.23 4.83
N LEU A 179 1.80 -25.74 4.11
CA LEU A 179 2.02 -26.45 2.86
C LEU A 179 2.43 -25.51 1.73
N LEU A 180 1.95 -24.26 1.74
CA LEU A 180 2.41 -23.23 0.82
C LEU A 180 3.89 -22.89 1.06
N ILE A 181 4.29 -22.66 2.32
CA ILE A 181 5.69 -22.42 2.69
C ILE A 181 6.57 -23.59 2.25
N TYR A 182 6.15 -24.82 2.53
CA TYR A 182 6.86 -26.02 2.09
C TYR A 182 7.01 -26.07 0.56
N LEU A 183 5.95 -25.77 -0.20
CA LEU A 183 5.99 -25.75 -1.65
C LEU A 183 6.95 -24.71 -2.20
N LEU A 184 6.96 -23.50 -1.61
CA LEU A 184 7.88 -22.43 -1.99
C LEU A 184 9.33 -22.79 -1.67
N ASN A 185 9.60 -23.31 -0.46
CA ASN A 185 10.92 -23.76 -0.05
C ASN A 185 11.45 -24.85 -1.00
N LYS A 186 10.64 -25.87 -1.28
CA LYS A 186 11.03 -26.96 -2.18
C LYS A 186 11.35 -26.51 -3.60
N LYS A 187 10.76 -25.40 -4.07
CA LYS A 187 10.85 -24.97 -5.47
C LYS A 187 11.84 -23.85 -5.72
N PHE A 188 11.98 -22.94 -4.77
CA PHE A 188 12.79 -21.74 -4.93
C PHE A 188 14.01 -21.70 -4.01
N TYR A 189 14.02 -22.47 -2.91
CA TYR A 189 15.07 -22.44 -1.90
C TYR A 189 15.77 -23.79 -1.65
N GLY A 190 15.25 -24.89 -2.19
CA GLY A 190 15.88 -26.21 -2.14
C GLY A 190 17.08 -26.27 -3.09
N LYS A 191 18.25 -25.87 -2.59
CA LYS A 191 19.54 -26.34 -3.11
C LYS A 191 19.87 -27.69 -2.49
#